data_AF-A0A7S3CZJ4-F1
#
_entry.id   AF-A0A7S3CZJ4-F1
#
_cell.length_a   1.000
_cell.length_b   1.000
_cell.length_c   1.000
_cell.angle_alpha   90.00
_cell.angle_beta   90.00
_cell.angle_gamma   90.00
#
_symmetry.space_group_name_H-M   'P 1'
#
loop_
_entity.id
_entity.type
_entity.pdbx_description
1 polymer ?
#
loop_
_entity_poly.entity_id
_entity_poly.type
_entity_poly.pdbx_seq_one_letter_code
_entity_poly.pdbx_strand_id
1 'polypeptide(L)'
;MQDSKGTDVNMATPESGPSIAAELSDLERKVDHICNLCSTWSVGEEFEKEIKEKVAQLEDEISPRISSLLSETDRKKKAFAHYLAGKLALVLGTLEEAEESLTKGVKRDITLHRAWAYLGDIYMQREKYDVAYEFLHKAIEDKTHHVAFRLLSQLVRLILKVGSPSIKETIDDAVEYARVAVSLSTDNTTSWQLLGNAFLDQYFTKVAAPSGGSESLRAALQAYLMAEKNLGKDEKNPDLSFNEAVVYKYIGNYALALKKFYEAVSLDHTLPTQSKVDDIHRLMRNVKEWKNGTKGARQQKFLAKQSAALGAYAWDKEIVGGKVVRSRHGQFEGGANEYKECRNVVVAGTLIDFVSADGRSPHGVFIVGDSEGDISVFVLEKVDLTGFRAGEFVAIIEPRVCDMTMNSSFEDMAHVGAVEVKVFMASEVKQVLKNNERILPSSVRVPKLKSMQPSTPGRARKEGY
;
A
#
# COMPACT_ATOMS: atom_id res chain seq x y z
N MET A 1 -33.86 -19.74 -81.80
CA MET A 1 -33.48 -18.31 -81.79
C MET A 1 -33.83 -17.77 -80.41
N GLN A 2 -32.78 -17.33 -79.70
CA GLN A 2 -32.78 -16.50 -78.48
C GLN A 2 -33.25 -17.10 -77.14
N ASP A 3 -32.26 -17.66 -76.44
CA ASP A 3 -32.15 -17.62 -74.97
C ASP A 3 -31.97 -16.17 -74.49
N SER A 4 -32.84 -15.70 -73.59
CA SER A 4 -32.64 -14.45 -72.86
C SER A 4 -32.03 -14.76 -71.48
N LYS A 5 -30.73 -14.53 -71.35
CA LYS A 5 -30.03 -14.46 -70.05
C LYS A 5 -30.50 -13.21 -69.30
N GLY A 6 -31.23 -13.41 -68.20
CA GLY A 6 -31.40 -12.39 -67.17
C GLY A 6 -30.16 -12.38 -66.29
N THR A 7 -29.40 -11.30 -66.33
CA THR A 7 -28.30 -11.01 -65.40
C THR A 7 -28.89 -10.42 -64.13
N ASP A 8 -28.97 -11.21 -63.07
CA ASP A 8 -29.16 -10.71 -61.71
C ASP A 8 -27.92 -9.89 -61.32
N VAL A 9 -28.08 -8.56 -61.30
CA VAL A 9 -27.12 -7.65 -60.69
C VAL A 9 -27.27 -7.78 -59.19
N ASN A 10 -26.40 -8.60 -58.59
CA ASN A 10 -26.21 -8.71 -57.16
C ASN A 10 -25.72 -7.33 -56.65
N MET A 11 -26.64 -6.49 -56.16
CA MET A 11 -26.26 -5.29 -55.40
C MET A 11 -25.67 -5.75 -54.09
N ALA A 12 -24.34 -5.86 -54.06
CA ALA A 12 -23.58 -5.90 -52.82
C ALA A 12 -23.95 -4.65 -52.01
N THR A 13 -24.67 -4.84 -50.92
CA THR A 13 -24.77 -3.85 -49.85
C THR A 13 -23.35 -3.46 -49.44
N PRO A 14 -23.00 -2.16 -49.42
CA PRO A 14 -21.67 -1.76 -48.98
C PRO A 14 -21.49 -2.24 -47.55
N GLU A 15 -20.41 -2.98 -47.30
CA GLU A 15 -19.98 -3.34 -45.95
C GLU A 15 -19.94 -2.05 -45.13
N SER A 16 -20.92 -1.89 -44.24
CA SER A 16 -21.01 -0.71 -43.40
C SER A 16 -19.81 -0.74 -42.47
N GLY A 17 -18.84 0.14 -42.70
CA GLY A 17 -17.68 0.33 -41.84
C GLY A 17 -18.09 0.51 -40.37
N PRO A 18 -17.17 0.30 -39.41
CA PRO A 18 -17.49 0.38 -38.00
C PRO A 18 -18.18 1.72 -37.68
N SER A 19 -19.24 1.66 -36.88
CA SER A 19 -19.93 2.87 -36.39
C SER A 19 -18.92 3.82 -35.75
N ILE A 20 -19.10 5.12 -35.89
CA ILE A 20 -18.22 6.14 -35.32
C ILE A 20 -18.07 5.97 -33.80
N ALA A 21 -19.11 5.49 -33.11
CA ALA A 21 -19.01 5.16 -31.69
C ALA A 21 -18.02 4.01 -31.41
N ALA A 22 -17.99 3.00 -32.28
CA ALA A 22 -17.03 1.91 -32.21
C ALA A 22 -15.61 2.40 -32.54
N GLU A 23 -15.47 3.34 -33.47
CA GLU A 23 -14.18 3.97 -33.78
C GLU A 23 -13.60 4.74 -32.58
N LEU A 24 -14.41 5.60 -31.94
CA LEU A 24 -14.00 6.34 -30.75
C LEU A 24 -13.64 5.41 -29.59
N SER A 25 -14.41 4.33 -29.40
CA SER A 25 -14.13 3.32 -28.38
C SER A 25 -12.84 2.53 -28.67
N ASP A 26 -12.56 2.21 -29.93
CA ASP A 26 -11.30 1.55 -30.32
C ASP A 26 -10.09 2.44 -30.06
N LEU A 27 -10.18 3.73 -30.44
CA LEU A 27 -9.12 4.70 -30.19
C LEU A 27 -8.87 4.91 -28.71
N GLU A 28 -9.92 5.06 -27.90
CA GLU A 28 -9.78 5.19 -26.46
C GLU A 28 -9.09 3.97 -25.85
N ARG A 29 -9.48 2.76 -26.25
CA ARG A 29 -8.85 1.52 -25.81
C ARG A 29 -7.37 1.45 -26.17
N LYS A 30 -6.96 1.97 -27.33
CA LYS A 30 -5.54 2.03 -27.73
C LYS A 30 -4.76 3.06 -26.94
N VAL A 31 -5.34 4.24 -26.68
CA VAL A 31 -4.73 5.23 -25.78
C VAL A 31 -4.60 4.66 -24.36
N ASP A 32 -5.60 3.93 -23.87
CA ASP A 32 -5.53 3.21 -22.59
C ASP A 32 -4.45 2.13 -22.61
N HIS A 33 -4.25 1.44 -23.74
CA HIS A 33 -3.16 0.48 -23.88
C HIS A 33 -1.79 1.14 -23.77
N ILE A 34 -1.58 2.30 -24.41
CA ILE A 34 -0.36 3.11 -24.25
C ILE A 34 -0.20 3.52 -22.78
N CYS A 35 -1.26 4.01 -22.13
CA CYS A 35 -1.23 4.36 -20.71
C CYS A 35 -0.77 3.18 -19.84
N ASN A 36 -1.30 1.99 -20.11
CA ASN A 36 -0.93 0.78 -19.37
C ASN A 36 0.54 0.41 -19.63
N LEU A 37 1.01 0.42 -20.88
CA LEU A 37 2.40 0.16 -21.25
C LEU A 37 3.38 1.17 -20.62
N CYS A 38 3.02 2.44 -20.53
CA CYS A 38 3.84 3.44 -19.85
C CYS A 38 3.77 3.34 -18.31
N SER A 39 2.74 2.66 -17.79
CA SER A 39 2.56 2.41 -16.35
C SER A 39 3.17 1.08 -15.88
N THR A 40 3.57 0.19 -16.80
CA THR A 40 4.25 -1.05 -16.43
C THR A 40 5.66 -0.73 -15.95
N TRP A 41 5.99 -1.27 -14.78
CA TRP A 41 7.29 -1.06 -14.16
C TRP A 41 8.29 -2.00 -14.82
N SER A 42 9.22 -1.42 -15.57
CA SER A 42 10.19 -2.14 -16.39
C SER A 42 11.41 -2.59 -15.58
N VAL A 43 11.87 -3.81 -15.85
CA VAL A 43 13.15 -4.33 -15.35
C VAL A 43 14.10 -4.41 -16.55
N GLY A 44 15.13 -3.57 -16.55
CA GLY A 44 16.23 -3.61 -17.53
C GLY A 44 16.00 -2.81 -18.81
N GLU A 45 17.10 -2.36 -19.40
CA GLU A 45 17.13 -1.48 -20.59
C GLU A 45 16.43 -2.08 -21.82
N GLU A 46 16.50 -3.40 -21.99
CA GLU A 46 15.92 -4.10 -23.15
C GLU A 46 14.39 -4.08 -23.13
N PHE A 47 13.77 -4.27 -21.96
CA PHE A 47 12.32 -4.22 -21.80
C PHE A 47 11.80 -2.77 -21.89
N GLU A 48 12.55 -1.80 -21.37
CA GLU A 48 12.23 -0.38 -21.55
C GLU A 48 12.25 0.01 -23.03
N LYS A 49 13.24 -0.49 -23.79
CA LYS A 49 13.32 -0.29 -25.24
C LYS A 49 12.12 -0.92 -25.96
N GLU A 50 11.74 -2.15 -25.62
CA GLU A 50 10.58 -2.83 -26.20
C GLU A 50 9.27 -2.05 -25.94
N ILE A 51 9.07 -1.56 -24.71
CA ILE A 51 7.92 -0.71 -24.38
C ILE A 51 7.92 0.57 -25.23
N LYS A 52 9.07 1.26 -25.33
CA LYS A 52 9.20 2.48 -26.13
C LYS A 52 8.87 2.23 -27.60
N GLU A 53 9.34 1.12 -28.17
CA GLU A 53 9.02 0.74 -29.56
C GLU A 53 7.53 0.45 -29.75
N LYS A 54 6.90 -0.28 -28.81
CA LYS A 54 5.45 -0.55 -28.84
C LYS A 54 4.61 0.71 -28.70
N VAL A 55 5.01 1.62 -27.81
CA VAL A 55 4.35 2.91 -27.62
C VAL A 55 4.44 3.75 -28.89
N ALA A 56 5.62 3.85 -29.51
CA ALA A 56 5.81 4.58 -30.75
C ALA A 56 4.97 4.00 -31.90
N GLN A 57 4.93 2.67 -32.06
CA GLN A 57 4.10 2.02 -33.08
C GLN A 57 2.60 2.32 -32.89
N LEU A 58 2.11 2.26 -31.65
CA LEU A 58 0.71 2.56 -31.35
C LEU A 58 0.41 4.04 -31.55
N GLU A 59 1.32 4.93 -31.18
CA GLU A 59 1.20 6.38 -31.40
C GLU A 59 1.10 6.70 -32.90
N ASP A 60 2.01 6.15 -33.72
CA ASP A 60 2.01 6.30 -35.17
C ASP A 60 0.69 5.81 -35.80
N GLU A 61 0.09 4.77 -35.23
CA GLU A 61 -1.19 4.22 -35.68
C GLU A 61 -2.38 5.15 -35.35
N ILE A 62 -2.43 5.69 -34.11
CA ILE A 62 -3.62 6.41 -33.62
C ILE A 62 -3.57 7.92 -33.88
N SER A 63 -2.39 8.53 -33.95
CA SER A 63 -2.23 9.99 -34.12
C SER A 63 -2.87 10.53 -35.40
N PRO A 64 -2.74 9.90 -36.58
CA PRO A 64 -3.42 10.35 -37.79
C PRO A 64 -4.95 10.26 -37.68
N ARG A 65 -5.46 9.23 -37.00
CA ARG A 65 -6.91 9.02 -36.80
C ARG A 65 -7.49 10.07 -35.86
N ILE A 66 -6.80 10.37 -34.76
CA ILE A 66 -7.17 11.47 -33.85
C ILE A 66 -7.14 12.80 -34.61
N SER A 67 -6.11 13.04 -35.43
CA SER A 67 -6.00 14.27 -36.24
C SER A 67 -7.14 14.43 -37.25
N SER A 68 -7.56 13.35 -37.90
CA SER A 68 -8.75 13.33 -38.75
C SER A 68 -10.01 13.74 -37.97
N LEU A 69 -10.22 13.15 -36.79
CA LEU A 69 -11.37 13.47 -35.93
C LEU A 69 -11.36 14.90 -35.37
N LEU A 70 -10.18 15.53 -35.25
CA LEU A 70 -10.08 16.95 -34.89
C LEU A 70 -10.62 17.88 -36.00
N SER A 71 -10.65 17.41 -37.25
CA SER A 71 -11.25 18.14 -38.38
C SER A 71 -12.77 17.94 -38.51
N GLU A 72 -13.36 17.03 -37.73
CA GLU A 72 -14.79 16.72 -37.74
C GLU A 72 -15.68 17.94 -37.39
N THR A 73 -16.87 17.96 -37.97
CA THR A 73 -17.86 19.04 -37.80
C THR A 73 -18.73 18.85 -36.55
N ASP A 74 -18.97 17.60 -36.17
CA ASP A 74 -19.72 17.26 -34.97
C ASP A 74 -18.97 17.75 -33.71
N ARG A 75 -19.63 18.64 -32.97
CA ARG A 75 -19.08 19.28 -31.77
C ARG A 75 -18.66 18.27 -30.70
N LYS A 76 -19.43 17.20 -30.48
CA LYS A 76 -19.16 16.19 -29.44
C LYS A 76 -18.02 15.27 -29.86
N LYS A 77 -17.99 14.83 -31.13
CA LYS A 77 -16.89 14.02 -31.65
C LYS A 77 -15.56 14.77 -31.59
N LYS A 78 -15.57 16.03 -32.02
CA LYS A 78 -14.39 16.90 -31.93
C LYS A 78 -13.94 17.14 -30.49
N ALA A 79 -14.87 17.27 -29.54
CA ALA A 79 -14.55 17.35 -28.12
C ALA A 79 -13.87 16.06 -27.61
N PHE A 80 -14.39 14.89 -28.01
CA PHE A 80 -13.82 13.60 -27.65
C PHE A 80 -12.43 13.39 -28.29
N ALA A 81 -12.22 13.83 -29.54
CA ALA A 81 -10.92 13.79 -30.19
C ALA A 81 -9.88 14.66 -29.46
N HIS A 82 -10.28 15.85 -29.00
CA HIS A 82 -9.44 16.69 -28.13
C HIS A 82 -9.12 16.01 -26.79
N TYR A 83 -10.06 15.26 -26.23
CA TYR A 83 -9.80 14.43 -25.05
C TYR A 83 -8.76 13.34 -25.32
N LEU A 84 -8.91 12.57 -26.41
CA LEU A 84 -7.96 11.52 -26.78
C LEU A 84 -6.56 12.10 -27.03
N ALA A 85 -6.47 13.20 -27.78
CA ALA A 85 -5.22 13.91 -28.02
C ALA A 85 -4.55 14.37 -26.72
N GLY A 86 -5.33 14.96 -25.81
CA GLY A 86 -4.80 15.44 -24.55
C GLY A 86 -4.39 14.32 -23.59
N LYS A 87 -5.12 13.20 -23.58
CA LYS A 87 -4.77 12.00 -22.81
C LYS A 87 -3.50 11.34 -23.35
N LEU A 88 -3.34 11.29 -24.68
CA LEU A 88 -2.13 10.80 -25.34
C LEU A 88 -0.92 11.70 -25.02
N ALA A 89 -1.06 13.01 -25.18
CA ALA A 89 -0.02 13.97 -24.80
C ALA A 89 0.39 13.84 -23.32
N LEU A 90 -0.58 13.62 -22.42
CA LEU A 90 -0.31 13.43 -20.99
C LEU A 90 0.56 12.19 -20.72
N VAL A 91 0.30 11.06 -21.38
CA VAL A 91 1.11 9.84 -21.20
C VAL A 91 2.50 9.98 -21.84
N LEU A 92 2.61 10.72 -22.95
CA LEU A 92 3.88 11.01 -23.62
C LEU A 92 4.71 12.11 -22.92
N GLY A 93 4.17 12.74 -21.87
CA GLY A 93 4.88 13.73 -21.06
C GLY A 93 4.79 15.17 -21.56
N THR A 94 4.01 15.46 -22.61
CA THR A 94 3.83 16.83 -23.12
C THR A 94 2.67 17.55 -22.40
N LEU A 95 2.92 17.96 -21.14
CA LEU A 95 1.89 18.53 -20.25
C LEU A 95 1.18 19.76 -20.81
N GLU A 96 1.90 20.65 -21.49
CA GLU A 96 1.34 21.87 -22.09
C GLU A 96 0.34 21.53 -23.21
N GLU A 97 0.71 20.58 -24.10
CA GLU A 97 -0.14 20.12 -25.19
C GLU A 97 -1.36 19.34 -24.68
N ALA A 98 -1.15 18.55 -23.62
CA ALA A 98 -2.20 17.83 -22.92
C ALA A 98 -3.25 18.79 -22.35
N GLU A 99 -2.81 19.81 -21.61
CA GLU A 99 -3.69 20.81 -21.03
C GLU A 99 -4.45 21.58 -22.12
N GLU A 100 -3.76 22.03 -23.17
CA GLU A 100 -4.37 22.79 -24.25
C GLU A 100 -5.48 21.96 -24.93
N SER A 101 -5.17 20.70 -25.25
CA SER A 101 -6.11 19.78 -25.90
C SER A 101 -7.31 19.46 -25.01
N LEU A 102 -7.09 19.12 -23.73
CA LEU A 102 -8.18 18.83 -22.79
C LEU A 102 -9.06 20.06 -22.55
N THR A 103 -8.46 21.25 -22.42
CA THR A 103 -9.19 22.52 -22.29
C THR A 103 -10.07 22.80 -23.52
N LYS A 104 -9.54 22.56 -24.72
CA LYS A 104 -10.31 22.63 -25.98
C LYS A 104 -11.46 21.62 -26.00
N GLY A 105 -11.28 20.44 -25.41
CA GLY A 105 -12.30 19.40 -25.23
C GLY A 105 -13.45 19.88 -24.35
N VAL A 106 -13.17 20.27 -23.10
CA VAL A 106 -14.21 20.68 -22.13
C VAL A 106 -14.95 21.96 -22.51
N LYS A 107 -14.29 22.91 -23.20
CA LYS A 107 -14.95 24.11 -23.74
C LYS A 107 -15.98 23.76 -24.81
N ARG A 108 -15.73 22.69 -25.57
CA ARG A 108 -16.66 22.20 -26.59
C ARG A 108 -17.76 21.37 -25.96
N ASP A 109 -17.43 20.46 -25.06
CA ASP A 109 -18.42 19.66 -24.34
C ASP A 109 -18.16 19.69 -22.84
N ILE A 110 -18.96 20.49 -22.12
CA ILE A 110 -18.84 20.63 -20.67
C ILE A 110 -19.23 19.35 -19.92
N THR A 111 -19.97 18.44 -20.58
CA THR A 111 -20.37 17.13 -20.03
C THR A 111 -19.35 16.03 -20.28
N LEU A 112 -18.20 16.36 -20.90
CA LEU A 112 -17.09 15.43 -21.09
C LEU A 112 -16.29 15.26 -19.78
N HIS A 113 -16.91 14.62 -18.78
CA HIS A 113 -16.36 14.41 -17.43
C HIS A 113 -14.96 13.75 -17.43
N ARG A 114 -14.69 12.88 -18.41
CA ARG A 114 -13.37 12.27 -18.64
C ARG A 114 -12.26 13.29 -18.82
N ALA A 115 -12.50 14.35 -19.60
CA ALA A 115 -11.51 15.39 -19.85
C ALA A 115 -11.24 16.25 -18.60
N TRP A 116 -12.28 16.52 -17.80
CA TRP A 116 -12.14 17.18 -16.50
C TRP A 116 -11.24 16.39 -15.54
N ALA A 117 -11.35 15.06 -15.54
CA ALA A 117 -10.51 14.21 -14.69
C ALA A 117 -9.01 14.38 -15.00
N TYR A 118 -8.65 14.37 -16.28
CA TYR A 118 -7.24 14.53 -16.70
C TYR A 118 -6.73 15.98 -16.58
N LEU A 119 -7.59 17.00 -16.69
CA LEU A 119 -7.23 18.36 -16.28
C LEU A 119 -6.92 18.41 -14.78
N GLY A 120 -7.71 17.71 -13.96
CA GLY A 120 -7.42 17.51 -12.55
C GLY A 120 -6.01 16.94 -12.31
N ASP A 121 -5.67 15.83 -12.99
CA ASP A 121 -4.34 15.20 -12.91
C ASP A 121 -3.19 16.17 -13.28
N ILE A 122 -3.33 16.92 -14.38
CA ILE A 122 -2.32 17.92 -14.79
C ILE A 122 -2.11 18.98 -13.70
N TYR A 123 -3.19 19.48 -13.11
CA TYR A 123 -3.09 20.51 -12.07
C TYR A 123 -2.57 19.94 -10.74
N MET A 124 -2.78 18.65 -10.45
CA MET A 124 -2.11 17.96 -9.35
C MET A 124 -0.59 17.93 -9.56
N GLN A 125 -0.13 17.57 -10.76
CA GLN A 125 1.30 17.52 -11.10
C GLN A 125 1.97 18.90 -11.06
N ARG A 126 1.21 19.96 -11.30
CA ARG A 126 1.66 21.36 -11.15
C ARG A 126 1.49 21.92 -9.74
N GLU A 127 1.13 21.08 -8.77
CA GLU A 127 0.92 21.43 -7.37
C GLU A 127 -0.15 22.52 -7.15
N LYS A 128 -1.07 22.69 -8.11
CA LYS A 128 -2.21 23.62 -8.04
C LYS A 128 -3.44 22.91 -7.49
N TYR A 129 -3.36 22.48 -6.23
CA TYR A 129 -4.31 21.54 -5.63
C TYR A 129 -5.76 22.05 -5.58
N ASP A 130 -5.98 23.33 -5.35
CA ASP A 130 -7.34 23.90 -5.32
C ASP A 130 -8.03 23.80 -6.67
N VAL A 131 -7.31 24.13 -7.75
CA VAL A 131 -7.84 24.03 -9.13
C VAL A 131 -8.03 22.57 -9.53
N ALA A 132 -7.09 21.70 -9.16
CA ALA A 132 -7.24 20.27 -9.40
C ALA A 132 -8.50 19.70 -8.71
N TYR A 133 -8.77 20.16 -7.49
CA TYR A 133 -9.94 19.75 -6.72
C TYR A 133 -11.25 20.17 -7.42
N GLU A 134 -11.34 21.41 -7.90
CA GLU A 134 -12.50 21.88 -8.67
C GLU A 134 -12.74 21.04 -9.94
N PHE A 135 -11.70 20.75 -10.71
CA PHE A 135 -11.80 19.92 -11.92
C PHE A 135 -12.19 18.48 -11.62
N LEU A 136 -11.65 17.88 -10.56
CA LEU A 136 -12.02 16.52 -10.17
C LEU A 136 -13.44 16.44 -9.63
N HIS A 137 -13.92 17.45 -8.90
CA HIS A 137 -15.32 17.55 -8.49
C HIS A 137 -16.26 17.65 -9.68
N LYS A 138 -15.88 18.42 -10.71
CA LYS A 138 -16.61 18.46 -11.98
C LYS A 138 -16.64 17.10 -12.68
N ALA A 139 -15.56 16.33 -12.58
CA ALA A 139 -15.45 15.02 -13.20
C ALA A 139 -16.34 13.96 -12.52
N ILE A 140 -16.47 13.97 -11.18
CA ILE A 140 -17.31 12.99 -10.46
C ILE A 140 -18.82 13.26 -10.53
N GLU A 141 -19.24 14.38 -11.14
CA GLU A 141 -20.66 14.56 -11.53
C GLU A 141 -21.13 13.38 -12.40
N ASP A 142 -20.24 12.80 -13.22
CA ASP A 142 -20.42 11.45 -13.77
C ASP A 142 -20.01 10.40 -12.73
N LYS A 143 -21.03 9.83 -12.09
CA LYS A 143 -20.87 8.79 -11.05
C LYS A 143 -20.31 7.47 -11.56
N THR A 144 -20.12 7.30 -12.87
CA THR A 144 -19.54 6.09 -13.46
C THR A 144 -18.05 6.21 -13.75
N HIS A 145 -17.46 7.39 -13.55
CA HIS A 145 -16.08 7.68 -13.92
C HIS A 145 -15.06 7.30 -12.83
N HIS A 146 -14.71 6.01 -12.75
CA HIS A 146 -13.80 5.47 -11.73
C HIS A 146 -12.43 6.19 -11.65
N VAL A 147 -11.87 6.68 -12.76
CA VAL A 147 -10.59 7.41 -12.77
C VAL A 147 -10.66 8.72 -11.99
N ALA A 148 -11.80 9.43 -12.05
CA ALA A 148 -11.96 10.70 -11.32
C ALA A 148 -11.96 10.45 -9.80
N PHE A 149 -12.67 9.41 -9.36
CA PHE A 149 -12.68 8.99 -7.96
C PHE A 149 -11.29 8.56 -7.46
N ARG A 150 -10.51 7.84 -8.28
CA ARG A 150 -9.12 7.50 -7.97
C ARG A 150 -8.25 8.74 -7.76
N LEU A 151 -8.30 9.69 -8.70
CA LEU A 151 -7.53 10.93 -8.64
C LEU A 151 -7.96 11.79 -7.45
N LEU A 152 -9.25 11.86 -7.14
CA LEU A 152 -9.75 12.63 -6.00
C LEU A 152 -9.27 12.02 -4.66
N SER A 153 -9.29 10.69 -4.52
CA SER A 153 -8.68 10.02 -3.36
C SER A 153 -7.20 10.38 -3.20
N GLN A 154 -6.42 10.34 -4.28
CA GLN A 154 -5.01 10.72 -4.26
C GLN A 154 -4.81 12.19 -3.85
N LEU A 155 -5.57 13.10 -4.47
CA LEU A 155 -5.49 14.52 -4.21
C LEU A 155 -5.81 14.85 -2.76
N VAL A 156 -6.89 14.29 -2.20
CA VAL A 156 -7.25 14.54 -0.80
C VAL A 156 -6.14 14.07 0.15
N ARG A 157 -5.55 12.88 -0.07
CA ARG A 157 -4.42 12.42 0.76
C ARG A 157 -3.20 13.33 0.64
N LEU A 158 -2.91 13.82 -0.57
CA LEU A 158 -1.81 14.75 -0.81
C LEU A 158 -2.04 16.08 -0.09
N ILE A 159 -3.23 16.66 -0.22
CA ILE A 159 -3.67 17.89 0.47
C ILE A 159 -3.56 17.76 1.98
N LEU A 160 -3.99 16.63 2.56
CA LEU A 160 -3.88 16.39 3.99
C LEU A 160 -2.44 16.35 4.47
N LYS A 161 -1.52 15.88 3.63
CA LYS A 161 -0.08 15.84 3.91
C LYS A 161 0.57 17.23 3.81
N VAL A 162 0.27 17.99 2.75
CA VAL A 162 0.87 19.32 2.53
C VAL A 162 0.20 20.42 3.37
N GLY A 163 -1.06 20.22 3.76
CA GLY A 163 -1.86 21.17 4.54
C GLY A 163 -2.39 22.32 3.69
N SER A 164 -3.51 22.13 2.99
CA SER A 164 -4.25 23.23 2.37
C SER A 164 -5.40 23.72 3.28
N PRO A 165 -5.55 25.04 3.48
CA PRO A 165 -6.59 25.61 4.35
C PRO A 165 -7.97 25.74 3.67
N SER A 166 -8.01 25.73 2.33
CA SER A 166 -9.22 25.91 1.51
C SER A 166 -10.07 24.65 1.42
N ILE A 167 -9.43 23.47 1.46
CA ILE A 167 -10.10 22.18 1.29
C ILE A 167 -10.29 21.51 2.65
N LYS A 168 -11.55 21.22 2.99
CA LYS A 168 -11.96 20.68 4.30
C LYS A 168 -12.18 19.16 4.32
N GLU A 169 -11.72 18.47 3.28
CA GLU A 169 -11.81 17.02 3.16
C GLU A 169 -11.01 16.34 4.27
N THR A 170 -11.43 15.12 4.62
CA THR A 170 -10.79 14.29 5.63
C THR A 170 -10.21 13.03 5.01
N ILE A 171 -9.45 12.28 5.81
CA ILE A 171 -8.92 10.98 5.36
C ILE A 171 -10.05 9.96 5.09
N ASP A 172 -11.22 10.14 5.70
CA ASP A 172 -12.37 9.27 5.49
C ASP A 172 -13.01 9.52 4.12
N ASP A 173 -13.04 10.77 3.67
CA ASP A 173 -13.50 11.12 2.32
C ASP A 173 -12.58 10.52 1.26
N ALA A 174 -11.25 10.57 1.46
CA ALA A 174 -10.30 9.91 0.57
C ALA A 174 -10.50 8.38 0.47
N VAL A 175 -10.81 7.73 1.61
CA VAL A 175 -11.16 6.30 1.63
C VAL A 175 -12.45 6.05 0.86
N GLU A 176 -13.47 6.89 1.02
CA GLU A 176 -14.74 6.74 0.31
C GLU A 176 -14.59 6.90 -1.20
N TYR A 177 -13.86 7.91 -1.66
CA TYR A 177 -13.55 8.07 -3.09
C TYR A 177 -12.85 6.82 -3.65
N ALA A 178 -11.88 6.25 -2.94
CA ALA A 178 -11.22 5.02 -3.38
C ALA A 178 -12.15 3.79 -3.37
N ARG A 179 -13.08 3.69 -2.40
CA ARG A 179 -14.09 2.61 -2.39
C ARG A 179 -15.02 2.71 -3.59
N VAL A 180 -15.50 3.91 -3.91
CA VAL A 180 -16.35 4.13 -5.08
C VAL A 180 -15.60 3.74 -6.35
N ALA A 181 -14.32 4.14 -6.50
CA ALA A 181 -13.51 3.73 -7.64
C ALA A 181 -13.41 2.21 -7.80
N VAL A 182 -13.17 1.47 -6.71
CA VAL A 182 -13.14 -0.01 -6.72
C VAL A 182 -14.50 -0.60 -7.06
N SER A 183 -15.61 -0.02 -6.54
CA SER A 183 -16.96 -0.52 -6.82
C SER A 183 -17.35 -0.41 -8.30
N LEU A 184 -16.77 0.56 -9.01
CA LEU A 184 -16.98 0.80 -10.44
C LEU A 184 -16.08 -0.10 -11.32
N SER A 185 -14.97 -0.61 -10.80
CA SER A 185 -14.08 -1.55 -11.50
C SER A 185 -13.34 -2.43 -10.49
N THR A 186 -13.97 -3.55 -10.15
CA THR A 186 -13.48 -4.48 -9.11
C THR A 186 -12.27 -5.30 -9.54
N ASP A 187 -11.96 -5.28 -10.83
CA ASP A 187 -10.82 -5.93 -11.48
C ASP A 187 -9.63 -4.98 -11.72
N ASN A 188 -9.76 -3.68 -11.39
CA ASN A 188 -8.68 -2.72 -11.63
C ASN A 188 -7.66 -2.70 -10.49
N THR A 189 -6.45 -3.17 -10.78
CA THR A 189 -5.27 -3.16 -9.88
C THR A 189 -5.06 -1.81 -9.21
N THR A 190 -4.98 -0.72 -9.99
CA THR A 190 -4.67 0.62 -9.46
C THR A 190 -5.77 1.12 -8.50
N SER A 191 -7.04 0.81 -8.75
CA SER A 191 -8.14 1.19 -7.84
C SER A 191 -7.97 0.54 -6.47
N TRP A 192 -7.63 -0.75 -6.45
CA TRP A 192 -7.33 -1.48 -5.22
C TRP A 192 -6.05 -0.97 -4.53
N GLN A 193 -4.99 -0.67 -5.27
CA GLN A 193 -3.78 -0.05 -4.72
C GLN A 193 -4.08 1.26 -4.02
N LEU A 194 -4.87 2.13 -4.67
CA LEU A 194 -5.22 3.43 -4.10
C LEU A 194 -6.14 3.33 -2.90
N LEU A 195 -7.02 2.33 -2.86
CA LEU A 195 -7.80 2.01 -1.67
C LEU A 195 -6.88 1.55 -0.53
N GLY A 196 -5.89 0.71 -0.82
CA GLY A 196 -4.86 0.31 0.14
C GLY A 196 -4.08 1.49 0.69
N ASN A 197 -3.64 2.40 -0.18
CA ASN A 197 -2.93 3.62 0.21
C ASN A 197 -3.83 4.52 1.08
N ALA A 198 -5.12 4.65 0.76
CA ALA A 198 -6.07 5.44 1.55
C ALA A 198 -6.27 4.86 2.96
N PHE A 199 -6.40 3.54 3.08
CA PHE A 199 -6.45 2.88 4.39
C PHE A 199 -5.14 2.98 5.17
N LEU A 200 -4.00 2.92 4.49
CA LEU A 200 -2.70 3.08 5.14
C LEU A 200 -2.51 4.50 5.68
N ASP A 201 -2.90 5.52 4.91
CA ASP A 201 -2.90 6.91 5.37
C ASP A 201 -3.95 7.13 6.47
N GLN A 202 -5.12 6.48 6.40
CA GLN A 202 -6.12 6.46 7.48
C GLN A 202 -5.56 5.83 8.76
N TYR A 203 -4.80 4.74 8.64
CA TYR A 203 -4.09 4.14 9.76
C TYR A 203 -3.17 5.17 10.41
N PHE A 204 -2.26 5.81 9.67
CA PHE A 204 -1.35 6.80 10.27
C PHE A 204 -2.04 8.07 10.75
N THR A 205 -3.20 8.42 10.18
CA THR A 205 -3.98 9.58 10.64
C THR A 205 -4.72 9.26 11.95
N LYS A 206 -5.29 8.06 12.05
CA LYS A 206 -6.15 7.65 13.17
C LYS A 206 -5.47 6.82 14.24
N VAL A 207 -4.26 6.32 14.03
CA VAL A 207 -3.54 5.51 15.02
C VAL A 207 -3.25 6.31 16.29
N ALA A 208 -3.26 7.65 16.21
CA ALA A 208 -3.22 8.55 17.36
C ALA A 208 -4.46 8.49 18.26
N ALA A 209 -5.58 7.96 17.77
CA ALA A 209 -6.82 7.85 18.53
C ALA A 209 -6.89 6.51 19.29
N PRO A 210 -7.37 6.49 20.55
CA PRO A 210 -7.49 5.28 21.36
C PRO A 210 -8.30 4.14 20.71
N SER A 211 -9.24 4.48 19.84
CA SER A 211 -10.14 3.55 19.14
C SER A 211 -9.72 3.20 17.71
N GLY A 212 -8.67 3.80 17.14
CA GLY A 212 -8.43 3.78 15.69
C GLY A 212 -7.24 2.93 15.23
N GLY A 213 -7.27 2.46 13.97
CA GLY A 213 -6.06 2.09 13.22
C GLY A 213 -5.98 0.63 12.77
N SER A 214 -6.01 -0.34 13.67
CA SER A 214 -5.70 -1.75 13.32
C SER A 214 -6.65 -2.33 12.24
N GLU A 215 -7.91 -1.89 12.22
CA GLU A 215 -8.86 -2.22 11.15
C GLU A 215 -8.45 -1.63 9.79
N SER A 216 -8.00 -0.37 9.77
CA SER A 216 -7.48 0.29 8.57
C SER A 216 -6.24 -0.43 8.06
N LEU A 217 -5.33 -0.87 8.93
CA LEU A 217 -4.14 -1.61 8.52
C LEU A 217 -4.49 -2.97 7.89
N ARG A 218 -5.46 -3.70 8.47
CA ARG A 218 -5.99 -4.93 7.87
C ARG A 218 -6.71 -4.67 6.54
N ALA A 219 -7.49 -3.60 6.46
CA ALA A 219 -8.18 -3.21 5.23
C ALA A 219 -7.20 -2.80 4.12
N ALA A 220 -6.10 -2.13 4.48
CA ALA A 220 -5.01 -1.82 3.57
C ALA A 220 -4.37 -3.09 3.01
N LEU A 221 -4.04 -4.07 3.87
CA LEU A 221 -3.50 -5.36 3.42
C LEU A 221 -4.46 -6.06 2.46
N GLN A 222 -5.74 -6.15 2.81
CA GLN A 222 -6.74 -6.77 1.94
C GLN A 222 -6.85 -6.09 0.57
N ALA A 223 -6.80 -4.75 0.54
CA ALA A 223 -6.82 -4.00 -0.70
C ALA A 223 -5.56 -4.26 -1.56
N TYR A 224 -4.37 -4.31 -0.96
CA TYR A 224 -3.14 -4.65 -1.70
C TYR A 224 -3.15 -6.10 -2.23
N LEU A 225 -3.64 -7.07 -1.44
CA LEU A 225 -3.79 -8.45 -1.92
C LEU A 225 -4.79 -8.55 -3.09
N MET A 226 -5.85 -7.75 -3.08
CA MET A 226 -6.78 -7.67 -4.21
C MET A 226 -6.14 -6.98 -5.43
N ALA A 227 -5.29 -5.97 -5.22
CA ALA A 227 -4.51 -5.37 -6.29
C ALA A 227 -3.55 -6.38 -6.92
N GLU A 228 -2.79 -7.13 -6.11
CA GLU A 228 -1.86 -8.16 -6.59
C GLU A 228 -2.61 -9.27 -7.34
N LYS A 229 -3.77 -9.70 -6.84
CA LYS A 229 -4.62 -10.70 -7.50
C LYS A 229 -5.08 -10.24 -8.90
N ASN A 230 -5.32 -8.94 -9.06
CA ASN A 230 -5.81 -8.36 -10.30
C ASN A 230 -4.68 -7.89 -11.24
N LEU A 231 -3.43 -7.95 -10.78
CA LEU A 231 -2.25 -7.63 -11.57
C LEU A 231 -2.11 -8.64 -12.72
N GLY A 232 -1.71 -8.18 -13.91
CA GLY A 232 -1.40 -9.08 -15.02
C GLY A 232 -0.33 -10.10 -14.62
N LYS A 233 -0.39 -11.33 -15.16
CA LYS A 233 0.52 -12.42 -14.78
C LYS A 233 2.01 -12.05 -14.87
N ASP A 234 2.37 -11.23 -15.85
CA ASP A 234 3.73 -10.78 -16.11
C ASP A 234 3.99 -9.34 -15.65
N GLU A 235 2.96 -8.66 -15.12
CA GLU A 235 3.09 -7.31 -14.60
C GLU A 235 3.68 -7.35 -13.20
N LYS A 236 4.57 -6.39 -12.92
CA LYS A 236 5.16 -6.18 -11.61
C LYS A 236 4.96 -4.73 -11.21
N ASN A 237 4.83 -4.47 -9.92
CA ASN A 237 4.64 -3.12 -9.41
C ASN A 237 5.43 -2.92 -8.11
N PRO A 238 6.58 -2.21 -8.15
CA PRO A 238 7.44 -2.01 -6.99
C PRO A 238 6.75 -1.19 -5.90
N ASP A 239 5.88 -0.24 -6.25
CA ASP A 239 5.12 0.56 -5.29
C ASP A 239 4.12 -0.30 -4.52
N LEU A 240 3.46 -1.24 -5.19
CA LEU A 240 2.57 -2.21 -4.55
C LEU A 240 3.35 -3.08 -3.57
N SER A 241 4.44 -3.71 -4.02
CA SER A 241 5.26 -4.56 -3.16
C SER A 241 5.85 -3.77 -1.99
N PHE A 242 6.26 -2.52 -2.21
CA PHE A 242 6.73 -1.62 -1.15
C PHE A 242 5.64 -1.33 -0.12
N ASN A 243 4.44 -0.92 -0.57
CA ASN A 243 3.36 -0.55 0.32
C ASN A 243 2.81 -1.78 1.08
N GLU A 244 2.76 -2.94 0.45
CA GLU A 244 2.44 -4.21 1.11
C GLU A 244 3.49 -4.56 2.17
N ALA A 245 4.78 -4.40 1.86
CA ALA A 245 5.87 -4.61 2.83
C ALA A 245 5.78 -3.67 4.03
N VAL A 246 5.43 -2.40 3.80
CA VAL A 246 5.16 -1.43 4.86
C VAL A 246 4.04 -1.93 5.76
N VAL A 247 2.92 -2.39 5.19
CA VAL A 247 1.81 -2.94 5.97
C VAL A 247 2.23 -4.17 6.77
N TYR A 248 2.93 -5.14 6.17
CA TYR A 248 3.44 -6.30 6.90
C TYR A 248 4.39 -5.91 8.05
N LYS A 249 5.26 -4.91 7.84
CA LYS A 249 6.13 -4.40 8.90
C LYS A 249 5.32 -3.91 10.10
N TYR A 250 4.23 -3.17 9.85
CA TYR A 250 3.37 -2.64 10.92
C TYR A 250 2.44 -3.70 11.54
N ILE A 251 2.02 -4.72 10.80
CA ILE A 251 1.33 -5.91 11.35
C ILE A 251 2.34 -6.85 12.06
N GLY A 252 3.62 -6.49 12.10
CA GLY A 252 4.66 -7.27 12.75
C GLY A 252 4.94 -8.60 12.07
N ASN A 253 4.61 -8.77 10.77
CA ASN A 253 5.01 -9.91 9.96
C ASN A 253 6.31 -9.59 9.21
N TYR A 254 7.43 -9.67 9.92
CA TYR A 254 8.73 -9.23 9.39
C TYR A 254 9.27 -10.12 8.29
N ALA A 255 8.91 -11.41 8.26
CA ALA A 255 9.29 -12.32 7.20
C ALA A 255 8.70 -11.90 5.84
N LEU A 256 7.38 -11.67 5.79
CA LEU A 256 6.72 -11.18 4.58
C LEU A 256 7.12 -9.74 4.24
N ALA A 257 7.35 -8.89 5.24
CA ALA A 257 7.86 -7.54 5.01
C ALA A 257 9.21 -7.54 4.29
N LEU A 258 10.18 -8.35 4.75
CA LEU A 258 11.48 -8.48 4.08
C LEU A 258 11.33 -8.97 2.64
N LYS A 259 10.56 -10.04 2.44
CA LYS A 259 10.30 -10.59 1.10
C LYS A 259 9.81 -9.50 0.14
N LYS A 260 8.78 -8.75 0.55
CA LYS A 260 8.15 -7.72 -0.28
C LYS A 260 9.03 -6.47 -0.44
N PHE A 261 9.84 -6.09 0.57
CA PHE A 261 10.83 -5.02 0.40
C PHE A 261 11.93 -5.40 -0.61
N TYR A 262 12.40 -6.65 -0.59
CA TYR A 262 13.38 -7.13 -1.57
C TYR A 262 12.80 -7.23 -2.97
N GLU A 263 11.54 -7.64 -3.09
CA GLU A 263 10.81 -7.61 -4.35
C GLU A 263 10.70 -6.17 -4.87
N ALA A 264 10.30 -5.22 -4.03
CA ALA A 264 10.20 -3.81 -4.42
C ALA A 264 11.54 -3.21 -4.86
N VAL A 265 12.61 -3.42 -4.08
CA VAL A 265 13.92 -2.84 -4.38
C VAL A 265 14.56 -3.48 -5.61
N SER A 266 14.37 -4.79 -5.84
CA SER A 266 14.92 -5.45 -7.04
C SER A 266 14.27 -4.96 -8.35
N LEU A 267 13.10 -4.33 -8.27
CA LEU A 267 12.39 -3.70 -9.37
C LEU A 267 12.71 -2.20 -9.48
N ASP A 268 12.79 -1.48 -8.36
CA ASP A 268 13.18 -0.07 -8.31
C ASP A 268 14.11 0.21 -7.13
N HIS A 269 15.41 0.33 -7.43
CA HIS A 269 16.47 0.63 -6.45
C HIS A 269 16.34 2.02 -5.80
N THR A 270 15.51 2.92 -6.34
CA THR A 270 15.33 4.27 -5.76
C THR A 270 14.33 4.29 -4.61
N LEU A 271 13.58 3.21 -4.40
CA LEU A 271 12.60 3.14 -3.33
C LEU A 271 13.26 3.15 -1.95
N PRO A 272 12.67 3.84 -0.95
CA PRO A 272 13.25 4.02 0.37
C PRO A 272 13.04 2.80 1.28
N THR A 273 13.53 1.64 0.84
CA THR A 273 13.46 0.33 1.52
C THR A 273 14.54 0.19 2.59
N GLN A 274 15.73 0.72 2.35
CA GLN A 274 16.95 0.46 3.13
C GLN A 274 16.73 0.62 4.65
N SER A 275 16.30 1.81 5.10
CA SER A 275 16.07 2.07 6.53
C SER A 275 15.03 1.13 7.16
N LYS A 276 14.02 0.69 6.39
CA LYS A 276 12.97 -0.22 6.90
C LYS A 276 13.48 -1.65 7.00
N VAL A 277 14.31 -2.08 6.05
CA VAL A 277 14.99 -3.38 6.05
C VAL A 277 16.02 -3.44 7.17
N ASP A 278 16.79 -2.37 7.38
CA ASP A 278 17.79 -2.27 8.45
C ASP A 278 17.19 -2.41 9.84
N ASP A 279 15.98 -1.90 10.08
CA ASP A 279 15.25 -2.12 11.33
C ASP A 279 14.99 -3.60 11.59
N ILE A 280 14.56 -4.34 10.56
CA ILE A 280 14.27 -5.77 10.67
C ILE A 280 15.57 -6.56 10.81
N HIS A 281 16.62 -6.22 10.07
CA HIS A 281 17.93 -6.83 10.23
C HIS A 281 18.51 -6.61 11.63
N ARG A 282 18.32 -5.43 12.21
CA ARG A 282 18.71 -5.14 13.60
C ARG A 282 17.96 -6.04 14.58
N LEU A 283 16.65 -6.24 14.38
CA LEU A 283 15.88 -7.21 15.16
C LEU A 283 16.45 -8.63 15.03
N MET A 284 16.65 -9.10 13.80
CA MET A 284 17.20 -10.43 13.52
C MET A 284 18.54 -10.65 14.21
N ARG A 285 19.47 -9.69 14.07
CA ARG A 285 20.79 -9.75 14.71
C ARG A 285 20.67 -9.82 16.22
N ASN A 286 19.88 -8.95 16.84
CA ASN A 286 19.71 -8.92 18.28
C ASN A 286 19.10 -10.25 18.79
N VAL A 287 18.06 -10.76 18.13
CA VAL A 287 17.44 -12.06 18.48
C VAL A 287 18.47 -13.18 18.37
N LYS A 288 19.27 -13.22 17.29
CA LYS A 288 20.31 -14.23 17.10
C LYS A 288 21.39 -14.17 18.17
N GLU A 289 21.85 -12.97 18.54
CA GLU A 289 22.83 -12.79 19.62
C GLU A 289 22.30 -13.31 20.96
N TRP A 290 21.03 -13.02 21.28
CA TRP A 290 20.38 -13.52 22.48
C TRP A 290 20.14 -15.03 22.43
N LYS A 291 19.77 -15.62 21.29
CA LYS A 291 19.62 -17.08 21.18
C LYS A 291 20.94 -17.83 21.30
N ASN A 292 22.01 -17.30 20.72
CA ASN A 292 23.30 -17.99 20.65
C ASN A 292 24.19 -17.79 21.88
N GLY A 293 23.74 -17.04 22.90
CA GLY A 293 24.54 -16.79 24.10
C GLY A 293 25.75 -15.88 23.86
N THR A 294 25.82 -15.18 22.72
CA THR A 294 27.02 -14.42 22.32
C THR A 294 27.21 -13.14 23.12
N LYS A 295 26.24 -12.77 23.98
CA LYS A 295 26.38 -11.67 24.95
C LYS A 295 27.08 -12.10 26.25
N GLY A 296 27.51 -13.35 26.36
CA GLY A 296 28.42 -13.87 27.40
C GLY A 296 27.81 -13.91 28.81
N ALA A 297 28.66 -13.80 29.83
CA ALA A 297 28.29 -13.94 31.24
C ALA A 297 27.22 -12.94 31.72
N ARG A 298 27.13 -11.77 31.07
CA ARG A 298 26.11 -10.74 31.36
C ARG A 298 24.70 -11.25 31.04
N GLN A 299 24.56 -11.98 29.94
CA GLN A 299 23.29 -12.58 29.52
C GLN A 299 22.86 -13.69 30.47
N GLN A 300 23.76 -14.61 30.83
CA GLN A 300 23.45 -15.70 31.76
C GLN A 300 23.02 -15.17 33.14
N LYS A 301 23.72 -14.16 33.66
CA LYS A 301 23.36 -13.53 34.94
C LYS A 301 22.03 -12.78 34.88
N PHE A 302 21.71 -12.16 33.75
CA PHE A 302 20.44 -11.48 33.53
C PHE A 302 19.28 -12.49 33.47
N LEU A 303 19.40 -13.54 32.65
CA LEU A 303 18.36 -14.57 32.51
C LEU A 303 18.11 -15.33 33.83
N ALA A 304 19.17 -15.67 34.57
CA ALA A 304 19.04 -16.35 35.86
C ALA A 304 18.30 -15.49 36.92
N LYS A 305 18.63 -14.20 37.00
CA LYS A 305 17.93 -13.25 37.88
C LYS A 305 16.44 -13.13 37.53
N GLN A 306 16.13 -13.24 36.24
CA GLN A 306 14.80 -13.01 35.71
C GLN A 306 13.88 -14.23 35.81
N SER A 307 14.41 -15.44 35.59
CA SER A 307 13.70 -16.68 35.86
C SER A 307 13.23 -16.77 37.32
N ALA A 308 14.07 -16.34 38.27
CA ALA A 308 13.70 -16.26 39.69
C ALA A 308 12.58 -15.22 39.96
N ALA A 309 12.64 -14.06 39.31
CA ALA A 309 11.63 -13.01 39.45
C ALA A 309 10.27 -13.42 38.83
N LEU A 310 10.28 -14.07 37.66
CA LEU A 310 9.11 -14.64 37.00
C LEU A 310 8.45 -15.75 37.83
N GLY A 311 9.26 -16.60 38.48
CA GLY A 311 8.78 -17.66 39.36
C GLY A 311 8.10 -17.15 40.63
N ALA A 312 8.53 -15.99 41.15
CA ALA A 312 7.98 -15.36 42.36
C ALA A 312 6.73 -14.49 42.10
N TYR A 313 6.38 -14.32 40.83
CA TYR A 313 5.37 -13.38 40.39
C TYR A 313 3.95 -13.97 40.50
N ALA A 314 3.01 -13.22 41.06
CA ALA A 314 1.65 -13.71 41.32
C ALA A 314 0.73 -13.50 40.11
N TRP A 315 0.63 -14.52 39.25
CA TRP A 315 -0.16 -14.50 38.00
C TRP A 315 -1.68 -14.67 38.20
N ASP A 316 -2.12 -14.90 39.43
CA ASP A 316 -3.42 -15.51 39.74
C ASP A 316 -4.57 -14.50 39.87
N LYS A 317 -4.28 -13.21 39.67
CA LYS A 317 -5.20 -12.11 40.01
C LYS A 317 -5.91 -11.44 38.84
N GLU A 318 -5.63 -11.82 37.59
CA GLU A 318 -6.30 -11.30 36.40
C GLU A 318 -6.53 -12.47 35.41
N ILE A 319 -7.73 -12.87 34.96
CA ILE A 319 -8.95 -12.13 34.58
C ILE A 319 -10.22 -13.00 34.78
N VAL A 320 -11.32 -12.29 35.05
CA VAL A 320 -12.74 -12.67 35.10
C VAL A 320 -13.18 -13.79 34.13
N GLY A 321 -13.76 -14.88 34.68
CA GLY A 321 -14.66 -15.78 33.93
C GLY A 321 -14.14 -17.18 33.59
N GLY A 322 -12.86 -17.52 33.82
CA GLY A 322 -12.34 -18.85 33.50
C GLY A 322 -10.91 -19.12 33.92
N LYS A 323 -10.50 -20.40 33.84
CA LYS A 323 -9.16 -20.91 34.18
C LYS A 323 -8.18 -20.46 33.09
N VAL A 324 -7.40 -19.40 33.35
CA VAL A 324 -6.29 -19.02 32.48
C VAL A 324 -5.17 -20.04 32.63
N VAL A 325 -4.73 -20.62 31.52
CA VAL A 325 -3.57 -21.51 31.51
C VAL A 325 -2.33 -20.67 31.22
N ARG A 326 -1.38 -20.69 32.15
CA ARG A 326 -0.04 -20.14 31.92
C ARG A 326 0.64 -21.01 30.88
N SER A 327 1.19 -20.39 29.85
CA SER A 327 1.91 -21.12 28.82
C SER A 327 3.30 -20.53 28.65
N ARG A 328 4.29 -21.42 28.60
CA ARG A 328 5.68 -21.08 28.26
C ARG A 328 5.75 -20.66 26.81
N HIS A 329 6.79 -19.93 26.42
CA HIS A 329 6.88 -19.44 25.04
C HIS A 329 6.83 -20.61 24.05
N GLY A 330 7.65 -21.65 24.27
CA GLY A 330 7.69 -22.85 23.44
C GLY A 330 6.41 -23.71 23.42
N GLN A 331 5.44 -23.50 24.32
CA GLN A 331 4.19 -24.29 24.37
C GLN A 331 3.08 -23.75 23.46
N PHE A 332 3.25 -22.55 22.90
CA PHE A 332 2.32 -22.01 21.93
C PHE A 332 2.65 -22.54 20.54
N GLU A 333 1.64 -22.88 19.75
CA GLU A 333 1.79 -23.25 18.34
C GLU A 333 1.26 -22.11 17.46
N GLY A 334 2.18 -21.41 16.79
CA GLY A 334 1.84 -20.37 15.83
C GLY A 334 1.46 -20.94 14.46
N GLY A 335 1.04 -20.07 13.55
CA GLY A 335 1.10 -20.37 12.12
C GLY A 335 2.51 -20.08 11.60
N ALA A 336 2.94 -20.82 10.57
CA ALA A 336 4.21 -20.54 9.91
C ALA A 336 4.11 -19.18 9.19
N ASN A 337 4.79 -18.16 9.71
CA ASN A 337 4.67 -16.76 9.28
C ASN A 337 3.23 -16.21 9.27
N GLU A 338 2.31 -16.83 10.03
CA GLU A 338 0.91 -16.43 10.14
C GLU A 338 0.47 -16.40 11.61
N TYR A 339 -0.20 -15.32 12.01
CA TYR A 339 -0.68 -15.16 13.38
C TYR A 339 -1.92 -16.00 13.65
N LYS A 340 -1.88 -16.82 14.70
CA LYS A 340 -3.03 -17.53 15.28
C LYS A 340 -3.49 -16.87 16.57
N GLU A 341 -4.79 -16.75 16.78
CA GLU A 341 -5.34 -16.29 18.06
C GLU A 341 -5.22 -17.37 19.14
N CYS A 342 -4.82 -16.99 20.35
CA CYS A 342 -4.84 -17.87 21.50
C CYS A 342 -5.78 -17.29 22.57
N ARG A 343 -6.76 -18.08 23.01
CA ARG A 343 -7.78 -17.68 23.99
C ARG A 343 -7.50 -18.28 25.37
N ASN A 344 -7.92 -17.58 26.43
CA ASN A 344 -7.79 -18.03 27.82
C ASN A 344 -6.35 -18.36 28.25
N VAL A 345 -5.35 -17.72 27.64
CA VAL A 345 -3.93 -17.94 27.94
C VAL A 345 -3.20 -16.62 28.07
N VAL A 346 -2.14 -16.62 28.87
CA VAL A 346 -1.25 -15.48 29.06
C VAL A 346 0.18 -15.93 28.76
N VAL A 347 0.87 -15.14 27.93
CA VAL A 347 2.32 -15.28 27.72
C VAL A 347 3.03 -14.19 28.49
N ALA A 348 4.13 -14.55 29.12
CA ALA A 348 4.85 -13.71 30.07
C ALA A 348 6.35 -13.83 29.83
N GLY A 349 7.08 -12.74 29.98
CA GLY A 349 8.53 -12.81 30.10
C GLY A 349 9.15 -11.50 30.55
N THR A 350 10.46 -11.53 30.71
CA THR A 350 11.22 -10.33 31.02
C THR A 350 11.63 -9.64 29.73
N LEU A 351 11.37 -8.34 29.66
CA LEU A 351 11.93 -7.46 28.65
C LEU A 351 13.46 -7.46 28.70
N ILE A 352 14.08 -7.93 27.63
CA ILE A 352 15.54 -8.02 27.50
C ILE A 352 16.09 -6.80 26.76
N ASP A 353 15.50 -6.49 25.61
CA ASP A 353 16.00 -5.51 24.65
C ASP A 353 14.85 -4.94 23.83
N PHE A 354 15.10 -3.86 23.10
CA PHE A 354 14.12 -3.20 22.24
C PHE A 354 14.74 -2.83 20.90
N VAL A 355 13.97 -2.93 19.82
CA VAL A 355 14.45 -2.58 18.48
C VAL A 355 13.95 -1.20 18.03
N SER A 356 12.82 -0.76 18.58
CA SER A 356 12.24 0.57 18.33
C SER A 356 12.03 1.30 19.66
N ALA A 357 13.04 2.06 20.09
CA ALA A 357 12.93 2.96 21.24
C ALA A 357 12.98 4.44 20.86
N ASP A 358 13.11 4.78 19.58
CA ASP A 358 13.16 6.16 19.13
C ASP A 358 11.78 6.83 19.13
N GLY A 359 10.72 6.11 19.53
CA GLY A 359 9.36 6.61 19.52
C GLY A 359 8.92 7.01 18.11
N ARG A 360 9.46 6.41 17.04
CA ARG A 360 9.02 6.66 15.66
C ARG A 360 8.20 5.51 15.07
N SER A 361 7.80 4.55 15.90
CA SER A 361 6.87 3.49 15.54
C SER A 361 5.62 3.56 16.42
N PRO A 362 4.40 3.35 15.87
CA PRO A 362 3.18 3.16 16.66
C PRO A 362 3.14 1.80 17.38
N HIS A 363 4.15 0.94 17.14
CA HIS A 363 4.32 -0.38 17.75
C HIS A 363 5.64 -0.48 18.51
N GLY A 364 5.57 -1.06 19.71
CA GLY A 364 6.74 -1.50 20.46
C GLY A 364 7.21 -2.87 20.00
N VAL A 365 8.50 -3.01 19.68
CA VAL A 365 9.12 -4.29 19.31
C VAL A 365 10.15 -4.65 20.36
N PHE A 366 9.82 -5.65 21.16
CA PHE A 366 10.57 -6.05 22.35
C PHE A 366 11.12 -7.46 22.18
N ILE A 367 12.36 -7.66 22.62
CA ILE A 367 12.93 -9.00 22.78
C ILE A 367 12.67 -9.42 24.21
N VAL A 368 12.03 -10.57 24.39
CA VAL A 368 11.53 -11.05 25.67
C VAL A 368 12.06 -12.44 25.93
N GLY A 369 12.56 -12.68 27.14
CA GLY A 369 12.99 -14.00 27.61
C GLY A 369 12.00 -14.58 28.60
N ASP A 370 11.74 -15.87 28.53
CA ASP A 370 10.97 -16.57 29.56
C ASP A 370 11.86 -17.19 30.66
N SER A 371 11.23 -17.92 31.59
CA SER A 371 11.92 -18.55 32.71
C SER A 371 12.83 -19.72 32.32
N GLU A 372 12.67 -20.28 31.13
CA GLU A 372 13.49 -21.40 30.61
C GLU A 372 14.65 -20.91 29.73
N GLY A 373 14.68 -19.61 29.43
CA GLY A 373 15.68 -19.00 28.58
C GLY A 373 15.26 -18.93 27.11
N ASP A 374 14.02 -19.28 26.77
CA ASP A 374 13.50 -19.09 25.42
C ASP A 374 13.43 -17.59 25.09
N ILE A 375 13.87 -17.25 23.88
CA ILE A 375 13.87 -15.88 23.36
C ILE A 375 12.76 -15.73 22.33
N SER A 376 11.85 -14.79 22.58
CA SER A 376 10.73 -14.44 21.72
C SER A 376 10.68 -12.94 21.45
N VAL A 377 9.84 -12.54 20.50
CA VAL A 377 9.58 -11.13 20.18
C VAL A 377 8.15 -10.78 20.58
N PHE A 378 7.97 -9.70 21.33
CA PHE A 378 6.66 -9.13 21.64
C PHE A 378 6.44 -7.88 20.80
N VAL A 379 5.34 -7.84 20.05
CA VAL A 379 4.89 -6.70 19.25
C VAL A 379 3.65 -6.12 19.90
N LEU A 380 3.76 -4.91 20.46
CA LEU A 380 2.67 -4.27 21.20
C LEU A 380 2.12 -3.09 20.41
N GLU A 381 0.84 -3.12 20.06
CA GLU A 381 0.15 -2.01 19.41
C GLU A 381 -0.40 -0.98 20.39
N LYS A 382 -0.31 0.30 19.99
CA LYS A 382 -0.89 1.43 20.71
C LYS A 382 -0.35 1.60 22.13
N VAL A 383 0.86 1.13 22.44
CA VAL A 383 1.48 1.27 23.75
C VAL A 383 2.50 2.41 23.72
N ASP A 384 2.51 3.29 24.74
CA ASP A 384 3.61 4.22 24.93
C ASP A 384 4.86 3.48 25.38
N LEU A 385 5.89 3.61 24.56
CA LEU A 385 7.18 2.98 24.81
C LEU A 385 7.99 3.76 25.86
N THR A 386 7.61 5.01 26.17
CA THR A 386 8.27 5.85 27.18
C THR A 386 8.01 5.33 28.58
N GLY A 387 8.85 4.39 28.99
CA GLY A 387 8.79 3.81 30.33
C GLY A 387 9.19 2.35 30.39
N PHE A 388 9.23 1.64 29.25
CA PHE A 388 9.73 0.27 29.21
C PHE A 388 11.26 0.22 29.37
N ARG A 389 11.74 -0.65 30.24
CA ARG A 389 13.16 -0.81 30.56
C ARG A 389 13.55 -2.29 30.55
N ALA A 390 14.76 -2.56 30.07
CA ALA A 390 15.35 -3.88 30.20
C ALA A 390 15.33 -4.33 31.66
N GLY A 391 14.80 -5.52 31.89
CA GLY A 391 14.64 -6.16 33.19
C GLY A 391 13.26 -6.03 33.80
N GLU A 392 12.36 -5.23 33.20
CA GLU A 392 10.95 -5.19 33.58
C GLU A 392 10.19 -6.40 33.06
N PHE A 393 9.10 -6.71 33.73
CA PHE A 393 8.22 -7.80 33.36
C PHE A 393 7.12 -7.32 32.42
N VAL A 394 6.86 -8.10 31.36
CA VAL A 394 5.79 -7.85 30.39
C VAL A 394 4.99 -9.12 30.11
N ALA A 395 3.66 -9.02 30.15
CA ALA A 395 2.76 -10.08 29.70
C ALA A 395 1.80 -9.61 28.61
N ILE A 396 1.34 -10.57 27.81
CA ILE A 396 0.24 -10.39 26.86
C ILE A 396 -0.85 -11.40 27.21
N ILE A 397 -2.05 -10.89 27.45
CA ILE A 397 -3.29 -11.64 27.62
C ILE A 397 -3.86 -11.97 26.25
N GLU A 398 -4.18 -13.24 26.03
CA GLU A 398 -4.76 -13.76 24.79
C GLU A 398 -3.97 -13.29 23.56
N PRO A 399 -2.66 -13.63 23.50
CA PRO A 399 -1.80 -13.16 22.42
C PRO A 399 -2.22 -13.75 21.08
N ARG A 400 -1.87 -13.04 20.01
CA ARG A 400 -1.73 -13.66 18.70
C ARG A 400 -0.30 -14.18 18.55
N VAL A 401 -0.13 -15.41 18.09
CA VAL A 401 1.18 -16.08 18.02
C VAL A 401 1.53 -16.47 16.59
N CYS A 402 2.77 -16.19 16.20
CA CYS A 402 3.34 -16.54 14.91
C CYS A 402 4.68 -17.26 15.11
N ASP A 403 4.87 -18.38 14.42
CA ASP A 403 6.18 -19.03 14.30
C ASP A 403 6.87 -18.44 13.09
N MET A 404 7.79 -17.50 13.33
CA MET A 404 8.34 -16.65 12.29
C MET A 404 9.74 -17.09 11.88
N THR A 405 9.94 -17.24 10.56
CA THR A 405 11.26 -17.49 9.96
C THR A 405 11.63 -16.28 9.12
N MET A 406 12.50 -15.43 9.64
CA MET A 406 13.00 -14.25 8.94
C MET A 406 14.27 -14.63 8.17
N ASN A 407 14.30 -14.33 6.87
CA ASN A 407 15.43 -14.66 5.98
C ASN A 407 15.98 -13.39 5.32
N SER A 408 17.31 -13.23 5.37
CA SER A 408 18.05 -12.22 4.61
C SER A 408 18.49 -12.82 3.27
N SER A 409 17.63 -12.80 2.25
CA SER A 409 17.90 -13.41 0.94
C SER A 409 18.57 -12.48 -0.09
N PHE A 410 18.85 -11.23 0.27
CA PHE A 410 19.52 -10.29 -0.63
C PHE A 410 21.06 -10.42 -0.52
N GLU A 411 21.75 -10.49 -1.66
CA GLU A 411 23.16 -10.89 -1.80
C GLU A 411 24.11 -10.12 -0.87
N ASP A 412 23.87 -8.82 -0.65
CA ASP A 412 24.70 -7.96 0.22
C ASP A 412 24.59 -8.27 1.72
N MET A 413 23.58 -9.02 2.17
CA MET A 413 23.26 -9.21 3.59
C MET A 413 23.13 -10.67 4.02
N ALA A 414 23.65 -11.61 3.22
CA ALA A 414 23.69 -13.05 3.51
C ALA A 414 24.30 -13.41 4.90
N HIS A 415 25.05 -12.48 5.52
CA HIS A 415 25.74 -12.67 6.79
C HIS A 415 24.82 -12.75 8.03
N VAL A 416 23.58 -12.24 7.98
CA VAL A 416 22.65 -12.34 9.14
C VAL A 416 22.10 -13.77 9.26
N GLY A 417 21.87 -14.44 8.13
CA GLY A 417 21.29 -15.78 8.06
C GLY A 417 19.83 -15.84 8.53
N ALA A 418 19.21 -17.01 8.39
CA ALA A 418 17.84 -17.23 8.85
C ALA A 418 17.74 -17.10 10.39
N VAL A 419 16.67 -16.46 10.85
CA VAL A 419 16.32 -16.38 12.28
C VAL A 419 14.91 -16.88 12.46
N GLU A 420 14.79 -18.01 13.15
CA GLU A 420 13.51 -18.53 13.62
C GLU A 420 13.20 -17.94 14.99
N VAL A 421 12.00 -17.40 15.19
CA VAL A 421 11.58 -16.83 16.47
C VAL A 421 10.07 -16.86 16.60
N LYS A 422 9.59 -17.05 17.83
CA LYS A 422 8.18 -16.93 18.13
C LYS A 422 7.83 -15.46 18.37
N VAL A 423 6.81 -14.97 17.68
CA VAL A 423 6.34 -13.60 17.80
C VAL A 423 4.96 -13.59 18.45
N PHE A 424 4.83 -12.84 19.53
CA PHE A 424 3.59 -12.63 20.27
C PHE A 424 3.12 -11.20 20.05
N MET A 425 1.89 -11.03 19.61
CA MET A 425 1.29 -9.73 19.33
C MET A 425 0.13 -9.41 20.27
N ALA A 426 0.13 -8.18 20.77
CA ALA A 426 -1.00 -7.56 21.47
C ALA A 426 -1.55 -6.44 20.58
N SER A 427 -2.79 -6.59 20.10
CA SER A 427 -3.46 -5.59 19.24
C SER A 427 -4.13 -4.48 20.03
N GLU A 428 -4.30 -4.66 21.34
CA GLU A 428 -4.88 -3.66 22.23
C GLU A 428 -4.07 -3.52 23.52
N VAL A 429 -3.98 -2.28 24.02
CA VAL A 429 -3.26 -1.96 25.27
C VAL A 429 -3.82 -2.71 26.48
N LYS A 430 -5.12 -2.98 26.50
CA LYS A 430 -5.77 -3.73 27.59
C LYS A 430 -5.26 -5.16 27.73
N GLN A 431 -4.63 -5.72 26.69
CA GLN A 431 -4.02 -7.03 26.70
C GLN A 431 -2.63 -7.02 27.38
N VAL A 432 -2.02 -5.85 27.55
CA VAL A 432 -0.63 -5.73 28.01
C VAL A 432 -0.59 -5.48 29.51
N LEU A 433 0.20 -6.30 30.20
CA LEU A 433 0.56 -6.08 31.60
C LEU A 433 2.03 -5.73 31.70
N LYS A 434 2.33 -4.71 32.52
CA LYS A 434 3.69 -4.32 32.86
C LYS A 434 3.83 -4.38 34.37
N ASN A 435 4.76 -5.20 34.88
CA ASN A 435 4.96 -5.38 36.32
C ASN A 435 3.66 -5.59 37.14
N ASN A 436 2.67 -6.27 36.55
CA ASN A 436 1.41 -6.78 37.14
C ASN A 436 0.33 -5.74 37.17
N GLU A 437 0.60 -4.63 36.50
CA GLU A 437 -0.33 -3.54 36.35
C GLU A 437 -0.73 -3.46 34.89
N ARG A 438 -2.03 -3.28 34.67
CA ARG A 438 -2.55 -2.95 33.35
C ARG A 438 -1.99 -1.61 32.92
N ILE A 439 -1.56 -1.54 31.68
CA ILE A 439 -1.25 -0.27 31.06
C ILE A 439 -2.57 0.45 30.79
N LEU A 440 -2.71 1.65 31.34
CA LEU A 440 -3.92 2.44 31.16
C LEU A 440 -4.00 2.97 29.72
N PRO A 441 -5.20 3.10 29.13
CA PRO A 441 -5.35 3.74 27.82
C PRO A 441 -4.84 5.19 27.77
N SER A 442 -4.83 5.90 28.90
CA SER A 442 -4.23 7.25 29.00
C SER A 442 -2.71 7.24 28.88
N SER A 443 -2.08 6.09 29.08
CA SER A 443 -0.67 5.88 28.84
C SER A 443 -0.38 5.67 27.36
N VAL A 444 -1.33 5.75 26.43
CA VAL A 444 -1.02 5.73 24.99
C VAL A 444 -0.48 7.09 24.55
N ARG A 445 0.84 7.21 24.35
CA ARG A 445 1.46 8.32 23.61
C ARG A 445 1.77 7.82 22.22
N VAL A 446 0.96 8.29 21.28
CA VAL A 446 1.24 8.05 19.88
C VAL A 446 2.21 9.13 19.42
N PRO A 447 3.33 8.78 18.78
CA PRO A 447 4.29 9.79 18.37
C PRO A 447 3.67 10.74 17.35
N LYS A 448 4.21 11.97 17.26
CA LYS A 448 3.74 12.94 16.27
C LYS A 448 4.01 12.40 14.85
N LEU A 449 2.97 11.84 14.23
CA LEU A 449 3.04 11.09 12.97
C LEU A 449 3.40 11.92 11.72
N LYS A 450 3.54 13.25 11.83
CA LYS A 450 3.98 14.10 10.71
C LYS A 450 5.33 13.67 10.10
N SER A 451 6.19 13.00 10.88
CA SER A 451 7.48 12.46 10.41
C SER A 451 7.45 10.96 10.08
N MET A 452 6.30 10.29 10.21
CA MET A 452 6.16 8.83 10.06
C MET A 452 5.43 8.40 8.79
N GLN A 453 4.72 9.31 8.10
CA GLN A 453 4.06 8.92 6.87
C GLN A 453 5.10 8.31 5.94
N PRO A 454 4.90 7.08 5.44
CA PRO A 454 5.75 6.60 4.38
C PRO A 454 5.74 7.69 3.30
N SER A 455 6.90 8.00 2.76
CA SER A 455 6.94 8.46 1.38
C SER A 455 6.38 7.31 0.57
N THR A 456 5.05 7.18 0.55
CA THR A 456 4.35 6.38 -0.43
C THR A 456 4.86 6.93 -1.76
N PRO A 457 5.57 6.13 -2.57
CA PRO A 457 5.81 6.53 -3.95
C PRO A 457 4.43 6.79 -4.55
N GLY A 458 4.17 8.07 -4.75
CA GLY A 458 2.89 8.63 -5.13
C GLY A 458 3.24 9.76 -6.05
N ARG A 459 3.63 9.38 -7.27
CA ARG A 459 3.97 10.26 -8.40
C ARG A 459 4.86 11.45 -8.02
N ALA A 460 6.15 11.17 -7.94
CA ALA A 460 7.18 12.19 -8.16
C ALA A 460 8.38 11.55 -8.89
N ARG A 461 8.17 11.15 -10.15
CA ARG A 461 9.26 11.23 -11.12
C ARG A 461 8.86 12.23 -12.19
N LYS A 462 9.46 13.41 -12.03
CA LYS A 462 9.74 14.35 -13.11
C LYS A 462 10.63 13.65 -14.14
N GLU A 463 10.37 14.00 -15.40
CA GLU A 463 11.31 14.08 -16.52
C GLU A 463 11.95 12.75 -16.98
N GLY A 464 11.51 12.31 -18.17
CA GLY A 464 12.10 11.16 -18.86
C GLY A 464 11.28 10.60 -20.03
N TYR A 465 10.54 11.43 -20.76
CA TYR A 465 10.21 11.20 -22.17
C TYR A 465 10.67 12.41 -22.97
#